data_AF-A0A9D4C9R9-F1
#
_entry.id   AF-A0A9D4C9R9-F1
#
_cell.length_a   1.000
_cell.length_b   1.000
_cell.length_c   1.000
_cell.angle_alpha   90.00
_cell.angle_beta   90.00
_cell.angle_gamma   90.00
#
_symmetry.space_group_name_H-M   'P 1'
#
loop_
_entity.id
_entity.type
_entity.pdbx_description
1 polymer ?
#
loop_
_entity_poly.entity_id
_entity_poly.type
_entity_poly.pdbx_seq_one_letter_code
_entity_poly.pdbx_strand_id
1 'polypeptide(L)'
;MDTKTSLAPSDDIKLAPTSYKETLETLQESERKFRKACTQIQILNNQLEDIKTRYKKAKTDGFHRFRYNLRLKLAVVEGVRNMYYEYAHAKAEQVALLRHRLYGEIVIVDSGN
;
A
#
# COMPACT_ATOMS: atom_id res chain seq x y z
N MET A 1 0.09 6.05 32.30
CA MET A 1 -1.39 6.05 32.35
C MET A 1 -1.79 6.23 30.90
N ASP A 2 -1.85 5.11 30.20
CA ASP A 2 -1.73 5.12 28.75
C ASP A 2 -3.14 5.01 28.17
N THR A 3 -3.66 6.17 27.78
CA THR A 3 -4.89 6.27 27.01
C THR A 3 -4.67 5.56 25.67
N LYS A 4 -5.21 4.34 25.57
CA LYS A 4 -5.45 3.66 24.30
C LYS A 4 -6.38 4.54 23.48
N THR A 5 -5.83 5.30 22.53
CA THR A 5 -6.62 5.95 21.49
C THR A 5 -7.12 4.87 20.55
N SER A 6 -8.29 4.34 20.85
CA SER A 6 -9.14 3.66 19.86
C SER A 6 -9.51 4.71 18.82
N LEU A 7 -8.82 4.70 17.68
CA LEU A 7 -9.23 5.49 16.54
C LEU A 7 -10.48 4.80 15.98
N ALA A 8 -11.65 5.34 16.30
CA ALA A 8 -12.88 5.01 15.60
C ALA A 8 -12.63 5.22 14.09
N PRO A 9 -13.12 4.32 13.22
CA PRO A 9 -12.99 4.54 11.78
C PRO A 9 -13.72 5.84 11.44
N SER A 10 -13.03 6.76 10.78
CA SER A 10 -13.56 8.06 10.37
C SER A 10 -14.93 7.91 9.69
N ASP A 11 -15.93 8.60 10.24
CA ASP A 11 -17.38 8.56 9.91
C ASP A 11 -17.76 9.04 8.49
N ASP A 12 -16.80 9.21 7.57
CA ASP A 12 -17.04 9.84 6.26
C ASP A 12 -17.24 8.87 5.08
N ILE A 13 -17.41 7.57 5.33
CA ILE A 13 -17.89 6.63 4.30
C ILE A 13 -19.35 6.29 4.58
N LYS A 14 -20.26 7.17 4.15
CA LYS A 14 -21.70 6.87 4.06
C LYS A 14 -21.94 5.79 2.98
N LEU A 15 -21.71 4.53 3.32
CA LEU A 15 -22.13 3.42 2.48
C LEU A 15 -23.62 3.15 2.78
N ALA A 16 -24.48 3.43 1.80
CA ALA A 16 -25.91 3.14 1.84
C ALA A 16 -26.20 1.70 2.33
N PRO A 17 -27.42 1.38 2.78
CA PRO A 17 -27.80 0.00 3.09
C PRO A 17 -27.77 -0.85 1.82
N THR A 18 -26.61 -1.43 1.53
CA THR A 18 -26.37 -2.37 0.44
C THR A 18 -26.74 -3.78 0.89
N SER A 19 -27.21 -4.60 -0.04
CA SER A 19 -27.53 -6.01 0.21
C SER A 19 -26.32 -6.75 0.77
N TYR A 20 -26.53 -7.77 1.63
CA TYR A 20 -25.45 -8.62 2.17
C TYR A 20 -24.55 -9.15 1.05
N LYS A 21 -25.16 -9.53 -0.08
CA LYS A 21 -24.44 -10.00 -1.28
C LYS A 21 -23.50 -8.94 -1.87
N GLU A 22 -23.97 -7.70 -2.02
CA GLU A 22 -23.16 -6.59 -2.57
C GLU A 22 -21.98 -6.25 -1.65
N THR A 23 -22.21 -6.30 -0.34
CA THR A 23 -21.17 -6.05 0.67
C THR A 23 -20.09 -7.14 0.63
N LEU A 24 -20.49 -8.40 0.45
CA LEU A 24 -19.58 -9.53 0.28
C LEU A 24 -18.75 -9.43 -1.00
N GLU A 25 -19.39 -9.09 -2.13
CA GLU A 25 -18.69 -8.89 -3.42
C GLU A 25 -17.66 -7.76 -3.31
N THR A 26 -18.03 -6.66 -2.64
CA THR A 26 -17.14 -5.52 -2.39
C THR A 26 -15.96 -5.90 -1.48
N LEU A 27 -16.19 -6.75 -0.47
CA LEU A 27 -15.13 -7.26 0.40
C LEU A 27 -14.13 -8.09 -0.41
N GLN A 28 -14.62 -9.08 -1.18
CA GLN A 28 -13.77 -9.94 -2.00
C GLN A 28 -12.95 -9.13 -3.01
N GLU A 29 -13.56 -8.12 -3.62
CA GLU A 29 -12.84 -7.24 -4.53
C GLU A 29 -11.76 -6.41 -3.82
N SER A 30 -12.10 -5.84 -2.67
CA SER A 30 -11.17 -5.01 -1.89
C SER A 30 -9.97 -5.82 -1.40
N GLU A 31 -10.20 -7.05 -0.92
CA GLU A 31 -9.12 -7.97 -0.55
C GLU A 31 -8.24 -8.33 -1.75
N ARG A 32 -8.84 -8.59 -2.91
CA ARG A 32 -8.09 -8.88 -4.14
C ARG A 32 -7.22 -7.69 -4.54
N LYS A 33 -7.75 -6.46 -4.47
CA LYS A 33 -7.02 -5.22 -4.77
C LYS A 33 -5.89 -5.00 -3.77
N PHE A 34 -6.14 -5.21 -2.47
CA PHE A 34 -5.13 -5.14 -1.41
C PHE A 34 -3.97 -6.11 -1.65
N ARG A 35 -4.26 -7.41 -1.86
CA ARG A 35 -3.23 -8.43 -2.14
C ARG A 35 -2.38 -8.05 -3.35
N LYS A 36 -3.01 -7.58 -4.43
CA LYS A 36 -2.29 -7.11 -5.63
C LYS A 36 -1.38 -5.93 -5.31
N ALA A 37 -1.84 -4.96 -4.52
CA ALA A 37 -1.03 -3.81 -4.11
C ALA A 37 0.21 -4.25 -3.32
N CYS A 38 0.06 -5.16 -2.37
CA CYS A 38 1.19 -5.74 -1.62
C CYS A 38 2.21 -6.43 -2.55
N THR A 39 1.74 -7.21 -3.54
CA THR A 39 2.61 -7.81 -4.54
C THR A 39 3.36 -6.75 -5.36
N GLN A 40 2.69 -5.67 -5.77
CA GLN A 40 3.34 -4.58 -6.50
C GLN A 40 4.41 -3.88 -5.66
N ILE A 41 4.15 -3.64 -4.37
CA ILE A 41 5.15 -3.08 -3.44
C ILE A 41 6.41 -3.95 -3.40
N GLN A 42 6.27 -5.27 -3.30
CA GLN A 42 7.40 -6.20 -3.29
C GLN A 42 8.20 -6.15 -4.60
N ILE A 43 7.51 -6.14 -5.74
CA ILE A 43 8.15 -6.02 -7.06
C ILE A 43 8.94 -4.71 -7.16
N LEU A 44 8.34 -3.59 -6.76
CA LEU A 44 8.96 -2.27 -6.81
C LEU A 44 10.15 -2.16 -5.84
N ASN A 45 10.09 -2.80 -4.67
CA ASN A 45 11.23 -2.88 -3.75
C ASN A 45 12.42 -3.62 -4.38
N ASN A 46 12.17 -4.75 -5.06
CA ASN A 46 13.24 -5.46 -5.78
C ASN A 46 13.84 -4.59 -6.89
N GLN A 47 12.99 -3.89 -7.65
CA GLN A 47 13.44 -2.96 -8.69
C GLN A 47 14.28 -1.81 -8.11
N LEU A 48 13.91 -1.28 -6.94
CA LEU A 48 14.69 -0.24 -6.26
C LEU A 48 16.08 -0.74 -5.89
N GLU A 49 16.19 -1.93 -5.30
CA GLU A 49 17.50 -2.49 -4.93
C GLU A 49 18.39 -2.76 -6.14
N ASP A 50 17.81 -3.23 -7.25
CA ASP A 50 18.53 -3.40 -8.51
C ASP A 50 19.06 -2.07 -9.06
N ILE A 51 18.23 -1.03 -9.10
CA ILE A 51 18.63 0.29 -9.60
C ILE A 51 19.66 0.92 -8.67
N LYS A 52 19.51 0.79 -7.34
CA LYS A 52 20.50 1.27 -6.36
C LYS A 52 21.85 0.58 -6.55
N THR A 53 21.86 -0.73 -6.77
CA THR A 53 23.09 -1.50 -7.02
C THR A 53 23.78 -1.02 -8.29
N ARG A 54 23.02 -0.85 -9.40
CA ARG A 54 23.55 -0.29 -10.65
C ARG A 54 24.05 1.14 -10.49
N TYR A 55 23.37 1.95 -9.68
CA TYR A 55 23.77 3.34 -9.41
C TYR A 55 25.10 3.38 -8.65
N LYS A 56 25.26 2.54 -7.61
CA LYS A 56 26.53 2.42 -6.87
C LYS A 56 27.68 2.05 -7.80
N LYS A 57 27.48 1.07 -8.69
CA LYS A 57 28.47 0.69 -9.72
C LYS A 57 28.77 1.83 -10.71
N ALA A 58 27.74 2.52 -11.21
CA ALA A 58 27.94 3.67 -12.09
C ALA A 58 28.70 4.82 -11.42
N LYS A 59 28.58 4.95 -10.09
CA LYS A 59 29.31 5.92 -9.28
C LYS A 59 30.78 5.53 -9.13
N THR A 60 31.09 4.25 -8.90
CA THR A 60 32.48 3.77 -8.83
C THR A 60 33.19 3.90 -10.17
N ASP A 61 32.48 3.63 -11.27
CA ASP A 61 33.07 3.55 -12.62
C ASP A 61 33.12 4.93 -13.32
N GLY A 62 32.65 6.00 -12.67
CA GLY A 62 32.70 7.36 -13.22
C GLY A 62 31.68 7.67 -14.32
N PHE A 63 30.69 6.81 -14.58
CA PHE A 63 29.74 6.98 -15.69
C PHE A 63 28.64 8.03 -15.41
N HIS A 64 28.99 9.30 -15.52
CA HIS A 64 28.16 10.43 -15.11
C HIS A 64 26.75 10.47 -15.72
N ARG A 65 26.62 10.22 -17.04
CA ARG A 65 25.31 10.20 -17.74
C ARG A 65 24.42 9.07 -17.23
N PHE A 66 25.02 7.90 -16.95
CA PHE A 66 24.30 6.73 -16.46
C PHE A 66 23.80 6.94 -15.02
N ARG A 67 24.58 7.61 -14.16
CA ARG A 67 24.15 8.01 -12.81
C ARG A 67 22.90 8.89 -12.83
N TYR A 68 22.83 9.87 -13.74
CA TYR A 68 21.68 10.76 -13.83
C TYR A 68 20.41 10.00 -14.24
N ASN A 69 20.51 9.14 -15.26
CA ASN A 69 19.38 8.31 -15.69
C ASN A 69 18.91 7.38 -14.56
N LEU A 70 19.83 6.73 -13.85
CA LEU A 70 19.51 5.85 -12.72
C LEU A 70 18.88 6.62 -11.56
N ARG A 71 19.34 7.84 -11.26
CA ARG A 71 18.72 8.69 -10.24
C ARG A 71 17.28 9.05 -10.56
N LEU A 72 17.00 9.40 -11.82
CA LEU A 72 15.62 9.66 -12.27
C LEU A 72 14.75 8.40 -12.11
N LYS A 73 15.27 7.23 -12.49
CA LYS A 73 14.56 5.95 -12.31
C LYS A 73 14.29 5.64 -10.84
N LEU A 74 15.24 5.87 -9.95
CA LEU A 74 15.03 5.71 -8.50
C LEU A 74 13.86 6.56 -8.03
N ALA A 75 13.88 7.87 -8.31
CA ALA A 75 12.83 8.78 -7.87
C ALA A 75 11.44 8.37 -8.37
N VAL A 76 11.32 7.94 -9.63
CA VAL A 76 10.05 7.48 -10.19
C VAL A 76 9.57 6.20 -9.52
N VAL A 77 10.42 5.19 -9.37
CA VAL A 77 10.04 3.90 -8.76
C VAL A 77 9.70 4.07 -7.27
N GLU A 78 10.43 4.92 -6.53
CA GLU A 78 10.10 5.27 -5.15
C GLU A 78 8.73 5.92 -5.04
N GLY A 79 8.43 6.89 -5.92
CA GLY A 79 7.11 7.55 -5.97
C GLY A 79 5.96 6.57 -6.24
N VAL A 80 6.12 5.69 -7.23
CA VAL A 80 5.10 4.68 -7.57
C VAL A 80 4.93 3.68 -6.42
N ARG A 81 6.01 3.26 -5.77
CA ARG A 81 5.94 2.38 -4.60
C ARG A 81 5.18 3.03 -3.46
N ASN A 82 5.47 4.30 -3.16
CA ASN A 82 4.77 5.04 -2.11
C ASN A 82 3.28 5.18 -2.42
N MET A 83 2.91 5.43 -3.69
CA MET A 83 1.50 5.42 -4.12
C MET A 83 0.82 4.06 -3.84
N TYR A 84 1.52 2.93 -4.07
CA TYR A 84 0.97 1.63 -3.74
C TYR A 84 0.87 1.37 -2.23
N TYR A 85 1.76 1.93 -1.40
CA TYR A 85 1.62 1.89 0.06
C TYR A 85 0.34 2.60 0.50
N GLU A 86 0.10 3.83 0.05
CA GLU A 86 -1.13 4.58 0.34
C GLU A 86 -2.37 3.83 -0.14
N TYR A 87 -2.32 3.28 -1.35
CA TYR A 87 -3.42 2.50 -1.90
C TYR A 87 -3.68 1.20 -1.12
N ALA A 88 -2.62 0.50 -0.70
CA ALA A 88 -2.73 -0.70 0.12
C ALA A 88 -3.33 -0.37 1.48
N HIS A 89 -2.92 0.74 2.11
CA HIS A 89 -3.47 1.20 3.38
C HIS A 89 -4.97 1.48 3.26
N ALA A 90 -5.38 2.29 2.29
CA ALA A 90 -6.79 2.60 2.04
C ALA A 90 -7.63 1.34 1.76
N LYS A 91 -7.05 0.32 1.10
CA LYS A 91 -7.73 -0.96 0.88
C LYS A 91 -7.78 -1.85 2.11
N ALA A 92 -6.75 -1.83 2.95
CA ALA A 92 -6.76 -2.55 4.23
C ALA A 92 -7.85 -2.00 5.15
N GLU A 93 -7.99 -0.68 5.24
CA GLU A 93 -9.08 -0.02 5.99
C GLU A 93 -10.45 -0.41 5.46
N GLN A 94 -10.64 -0.40 4.13
CA GLN A 94 -11.90 -0.85 3.52
C GLN A 94 -12.21 -2.32 3.84
N VAL A 95 -11.20 -3.20 3.81
CA VAL A 95 -11.37 -4.61 4.19
C VAL A 95 -11.74 -4.73 5.66
N ALA A 96 -11.08 -4.00 6.55
CA ALA A 96 -11.38 -4.01 7.99
C ALA A 96 -12.83 -3.57 8.27
N LEU A 97 -13.27 -2.48 7.64
CA LEU A 97 -14.65 -1.98 7.75
C LEU A 97 -15.67 -2.99 7.24
N LEU A 98 -15.43 -3.59 6.07
CA LEU A 98 -16.37 -4.54 5.47
C LEU A 98 -16.45 -5.86 6.27
N ARG A 99 -15.32 -6.35 6.80
CA ARG A 99 -15.30 -7.51 7.69
C ARG A 99 -15.99 -7.23 9.02
N HIS A 100 -15.79 -6.04 9.58
CA HIS A 100 -16.53 -5.62 10.77
C HIS A 100 -18.04 -5.60 10.52
N ARG A 101 -18.48 -5.05 9.37
CA ARG A 101 -19.90 -4.97 9.02
C ARG A 101 -20.55 -6.34 8.75
N LEU A 102 -19.83 -7.27 8.11
CA LEU A 102 -20.35 -8.58 7.73
C LEU A 102 -20.29 -9.60 8.87
N TYR A 103 -19.23 -9.55 9.67
CA TYR A 103 -18.88 -10.62 10.61
C TYR A 103 -18.68 -10.13 12.05
N GLY A 104 -18.68 -8.82 12.31
CA GLY A 104 -18.38 -8.26 13.63
C GLY A 104 -16.90 -8.31 14.01
N GLU A 105 -16.01 -8.65 13.06
CA GLU A 105 -14.57 -8.78 13.31
C GLU A 105 -13.91 -7.42 13.57
N ILE A 106 -12.92 -7.40 14.47
CA ILE A 106 -12.04 -6.23 14.68
C ILE A 106 -10.71 -6.53 14.01
N VAL A 107 -10.45 -5.90 12.86
CA VAL A 107 -9.20 -6.04 12.12
C VAL A 107 -8.36 -4.78 12.36
N ILE A 108 -7.18 -4.95 12.95
CA ILE A 108 -6.24 -3.86 13.16
C ILE A 108 -5.36 -3.75 11.91
N VAL A 109 -5.37 -2.59 11.27
CA VAL A 109 -4.48 -2.27 10.16
C VAL A 109 -3.21 -1.66 10.75
N ASP A 110 -2.10 -2.40 10.69
CA ASP A 110 -0.80 -1.90 11.13
C ASP A 110 -0.13 -1.10 10.00
N SER A 111 0.08 0.18 10.24
CA SER A 111 0.85 1.07 9.37
C SER A 111 2.33 0.85 9.66
N GLY A 112 2.89 -0.25 9.12
CA GLY A 112 4.30 -0.62 9.33
C GLY A 112 5.21 0.58 9.06
N ASN A 113 5.83 1.07 10.13
CA ASN A 113 6.73 2.23 10.17
C ASN A 113 8.19 1.77 10.20
#